data_AF-A0A7V0YVT8-F1
#
_entry.id   AF-A0A7V0YVT8-F1
#
_cell.length_a   1.000
_cell.length_b   1.000
_cell.length_c   1.000
_cell.angle_alpha   90.00
_cell.angle_beta   90.00
_cell.angle_gamma   90.00
#
_symmetry.space_group_name_H-M   'P 1'
#
loop_
_entity.id
_entity.type
_entity.pdbx_description
1 polymer ?
#
loop_
_entity_poly.entity_id
_entity_poly.type
_entity_poly.pdbx_seq_one_letter_code
_entity_poly.pdbx_strand_id
1 'polypeptide(L)'
;MQLIWTLSLFFNLLRKASLLMKRNILIKYQIYILIFFIMIINLNAEETQPPEQLDPIQVLTGIKNELERVLKENIIPFWYPQTLDKENGGYNLNHDIKGKWLGPSDKYIVTQARMVWFFSHLARSKYGTKEHLESAKHGYEFLRDKMWDKQYGGFYWAVDWTGSKATMP
;
A
#
# COMPACT_ATOMS: atom_id res chain seq x y z
N MET A 1 1.70 -36.18 24.23
CA MET A 1 1.06 -36.34 25.56
C MET A 1 -0.46 -36.54 25.48
N GLN A 2 -1.17 -35.98 24.48
CA GLN A 2 -2.61 -36.20 24.25
C GLN A 2 -2.99 -37.65 23.88
N LEU A 3 -2.17 -38.38 23.10
CA LEU A 3 -2.47 -39.76 22.69
C LEU A 3 -2.67 -40.75 23.84
N ILE A 4 -1.97 -40.56 24.97
CA ILE A 4 -2.02 -41.50 26.10
C ILE A 4 -3.34 -41.36 26.87
N TRP A 5 -3.87 -40.15 26.97
CA TRP A 5 -5.15 -39.88 27.64
C TRP A 5 -6.36 -40.27 26.77
N THR A 6 -6.27 -40.11 25.44
CA THR A 6 -7.34 -40.52 24.51
C THR A 6 -7.48 -42.04 24.42
N LEU A 7 -6.35 -42.77 24.39
CA LEU A 7 -6.36 -44.24 24.44
C LEU A 7 -6.96 -44.78 25.74
N SER A 8 -6.62 -44.18 26.89
CA SER A 8 -7.17 -44.63 28.19
C SER A 8 -8.68 -44.39 28.30
N LEU A 9 -9.17 -43.24 27.85
CA LEU A 9 -10.60 -42.93 27.82
C LEU A 9 -11.37 -43.87 26.88
N PHE A 10 -10.79 -44.16 25.71
CA PHE A 10 -11.32 -45.10 24.72
C PHE A 10 -11.46 -46.52 25.30
N PHE A 11 -10.41 -47.06 25.91
CA PHE A 11 -10.47 -48.39 26.53
C PHE A 11 -11.50 -48.46 27.68
N ASN A 12 -11.67 -47.38 28.44
CA ASN A 12 -12.62 -47.33 29.55
C ASN A 12 -14.08 -47.26 29.06
N LEU A 13 -14.34 -46.52 27.98
CA LEU A 13 -15.63 -46.48 27.29
C LEU A 13 -15.99 -47.83 26.66
N LEU A 14 -15.03 -48.49 26.01
CA LEU A 14 -15.22 -49.84 25.48
C LEU A 14 -15.55 -50.85 26.57
N ARG A 15 -14.89 -50.75 27.73
CA ARG A 15 -15.15 -51.63 28.87
C ARG A 15 -16.54 -51.42 29.47
N LYS A 16 -17.00 -50.16 29.60
CA LYS A 16 -18.37 -49.83 30.05
C LYS A 16 -19.45 -50.26 29.06
N ALA A 17 -19.25 -50.03 27.76
CA ALA A 17 -20.18 -50.46 26.72
C ALA A 17 -20.29 -52.00 26.62
N SER A 18 -19.17 -52.70 26.76
CA SER A 18 -19.10 -54.17 26.80
C SER A 18 -19.96 -54.77 27.93
N LEU A 19 -19.95 -54.14 29.11
CA LEU A 19 -20.68 -54.57 30.30
C LEU A 19 -22.21 -54.33 30.22
N LEU A 20 -22.65 -53.26 29.56
CA LEU A 20 -24.06 -52.88 29.45
C LEU A 20 -24.86 -53.70 28.41
N MET A 21 -24.21 -54.36 27.45
CA MET A 21 -24.87 -55.02 26.31
C MET A 21 -24.67 -56.54 26.30
N LYS A 22 -25.25 -57.25 27.28
CA LYS A 22 -25.17 -58.72 27.32
C LYS A 22 -26.13 -59.47 26.40
N ARG A 23 -27.03 -58.82 25.63
CA ARG A 23 -28.08 -59.51 24.86
C ARG A 23 -28.19 -59.23 23.36
N ASN A 24 -27.45 -58.29 22.77
CA ASN A 24 -27.63 -58.00 21.34
C ASN A 24 -26.30 -57.66 20.63
N ILE A 25 -25.75 -58.67 19.94
CA ILE A 25 -24.45 -58.62 19.27
C ILE A 25 -24.42 -57.54 18.17
N LEU A 26 -25.55 -57.34 17.47
CA LEU A 26 -25.67 -56.35 16.39
C LEU A 26 -25.41 -54.91 16.87
N ILE A 27 -25.89 -54.58 18.08
CA ILE A 27 -25.76 -53.23 18.66
C ILE A 27 -24.31 -52.93 19.03
N LYS A 28 -23.55 -53.95 19.47
CA LYS A 28 -22.12 -53.79 19.75
C LYS A 28 -21.34 -53.40 18.49
N TYR A 29 -21.58 -54.09 17.37
CA TYR A 29 -20.90 -53.77 16.11
C TYR A 29 -21.24 -52.37 15.60
N GLN A 30 -22.50 -51.93 15.72
CA GLN A 30 -22.89 -50.56 15.36
C GLN A 30 -22.13 -49.50 16.17
N ILE A 31 -21.93 -49.73 17.47
CA ILE A 31 -21.17 -48.80 18.32
C ILE A 31 -19.69 -48.82 17.97
N TYR A 32 -19.09 -49.99 17.71
CA TYR A 32 -17.70 -50.06 17.27
C TYR A 32 -17.48 -49.34 15.93
N ILE A 33 -18.41 -49.49 14.98
CA ILE A 33 -18.38 -48.79 13.68
C ILE A 33 -18.49 -47.27 13.89
N LEU A 34 -19.40 -46.82 14.75
CA LEU A 34 -19.57 -45.40 15.06
C LEU A 34 -18.31 -44.81 15.70
N ILE A 35 -17.72 -45.51 16.66
CA ILE A 35 -16.48 -45.12 17.32
C ILE A 35 -15.33 -45.06 16.31
N PHE A 36 -15.23 -46.03 15.40
CA PHE A 36 -14.22 -46.05 14.35
C PHE A 36 -14.38 -44.88 13.38
N PHE A 37 -15.62 -44.57 12.96
CA PHE A 37 -15.90 -43.39 12.13
C PHE A 37 -15.55 -42.08 12.84
N ILE A 38 -15.90 -41.93 14.11
CA ILE A 38 -15.52 -40.76 14.91
C ILE A 38 -13.99 -40.64 14.99
N MET A 39 -13.27 -41.76 15.17
CA MET A 39 -11.81 -41.75 15.20
C MET A 39 -11.19 -41.37 13.85
N ILE A 40 -11.73 -41.89 12.73
CA ILE A 40 -11.30 -41.53 11.37
C ILE A 40 -11.56 -40.05 11.09
N ILE A 41 -12.73 -39.52 11.50
CA ILE A 41 -13.05 -38.09 11.35
C ILE A 41 -12.07 -37.22 12.15
N ASN A 42 -11.72 -37.61 13.37
CA ASN A 42 -10.74 -36.88 14.18
C ASN A 42 -9.30 -37.03 13.68
N LEU A 43 -8.96 -38.13 12.99
CA LEU A 43 -7.64 -38.34 12.36
C LEU A 43 -7.47 -37.54 11.07
N ASN A 44 -8.55 -37.36 10.31
CA ASN A 44 -8.59 -36.58 9.07
C ASN A 44 -8.97 -35.11 9.30
N ALA A 45 -9.29 -34.73 10.53
CA ALA A 45 -9.41 -33.34 10.90
C ALA A 45 -7.99 -32.74 10.89
N GLU A 46 -7.60 -32.14 9.77
CA GLU A 46 -6.50 -31.20 9.77
C GLU A 46 -6.83 -30.14 10.83
N GLU A 47 -6.00 -30.03 11.87
CA GLU A 47 -6.08 -28.91 12.79
C GLU A 47 -5.94 -27.65 11.94
N THR A 48 -7.05 -26.94 11.74
CA THR A 48 -7.04 -25.62 11.13
C THR A 48 -6.26 -24.72 12.07
N GLN A 49 -4.96 -24.58 11.78
CA GLN A 49 -4.11 -23.63 12.48
C GLN A 49 -4.84 -22.27 12.43
N PRO A 50 -4.99 -21.57 13.58
CA PRO A 50 -5.51 -20.22 13.57
C PRO A 50 -4.78 -19.41 12.49
N PRO A 51 -5.46 -18.53 11.74
CA PRO A 51 -4.82 -17.75 10.69
C PRO A 51 -3.53 -17.15 11.24
N GLU A 52 -2.42 -17.40 10.53
CA GLU A 52 -1.08 -17.00 10.93
C GLU A 52 -1.10 -15.52 11.31
N GLN A 53 -0.88 -15.24 12.59
CA GLN A 53 -0.89 -13.87 13.10
C GLN A 53 0.39 -13.19 12.63
N LEU A 54 0.30 -12.46 11.51
CA LEU A 54 1.42 -11.77 10.90
C LEU A 54 2.11 -10.85 11.91
N ASP A 55 3.44 -10.97 12.04
CA ASP A 55 4.25 -10.09 12.88
C ASP A 55 4.05 -8.62 12.43
N PRO A 56 3.60 -7.72 13.33
CA PRO A 56 3.41 -6.31 13.00
C PRO A 56 4.65 -5.65 12.35
N ILE A 57 5.86 -6.03 12.77
CA ILE A 57 7.10 -5.48 12.19
C ILE A 57 7.26 -5.92 10.73
N GLN A 58 6.94 -7.17 10.41
CA GLN A 58 6.99 -7.71 9.06
C GLN A 58 5.97 -7.01 8.15
N VAL A 59 4.75 -6.77 8.63
CA VAL A 59 3.71 -6.03 7.91
C VAL A 59 4.17 -4.60 7.61
N LEU A 60 4.67 -3.88 8.62
CA LEU A 60 5.17 -2.51 8.45
C LEU A 60 6.35 -2.44 7.48
N THR A 61 7.23 -3.44 7.50
CA THR A 61 8.34 -3.55 6.56
C THR A 61 7.85 -3.76 5.13
N GLY A 62 6.85 -4.62 4.94
CA GLY A 62 6.21 -4.82 3.63
C GLY A 62 5.59 -3.54 3.08
N ILE A 63 4.81 -2.83 3.90
CA ILE A 63 4.17 -1.56 3.52
C ILE A 63 5.23 -0.51 3.15
N LYS A 64 6.29 -0.38 3.97
CA LYS A 64 7.39 0.54 3.68
C LYS A 64 8.00 0.24 2.32
N ASN A 65 8.35 -1.02 2.04
CA ASN A 65 8.96 -1.40 0.77
C ASN A 65 8.05 -1.09 -0.43
N GLU A 66 6.74 -1.32 -0.30
CA GLU A 66 5.79 -1.00 -1.35
C GLU A 66 5.66 0.52 -1.59
N LEU A 67 5.63 1.32 -0.53
CA LEU A 67 5.65 2.79 -0.64
C LEU A 67 6.94 3.30 -1.28
N GLU A 68 8.10 2.74 -0.91
CA GLU A 68 9.39 3.07 -1.53
C GLU A 68 9.40 2.72 -3.02
N ARG A 69 8.81 1.57 -3.39
CA ARG A 69 8.66 1.14 -4.78
C ARG A 69 7.78 2.09 -5.58
N VAL A 70 6.58 2.42 -5.08
CA VAL A 70 5.65 3.37 -5.72
C VAL A 70 6.30 4.75 -5.90
N LEU A 71 7.04 5.23 -4.90
CA LEU A 71 7.76 6.49 -5.00
C LEU A 71 8.78 6.47 -6.15
N LYS A 72 9.63 5.43 -6.21
CA LYS A 72 10.75 5.34 -7.15
C LYS A 72 10.33 4.98 -8.58
N GLU A 73 9.35 4.11 -8.73
CA GLU A 73 8.96 3.53 -10.02
C GLU A 73 7.80 4.28 -10.67
N ASN A 74 6.96 4.97 -9.89
CA ASN A 74 5.77 5.64 -10.40
C ASN A 74 5.83 7.16 -10.20
N ILE A 75 5.93 7.63 -8.95
CA ILE A 75 5.77 9.06 -8.63
C ILE A 75 6.91 9.90 -9.19
N ILE A 76 8.17 9.53 -8.91
CA ILE A 76 9.33 10.30 -9.38
C ILE A 76 9.41 10.29 -10.92
N PRO A 77 9.32 9.15 -11.62
CA PRO A 77 9.42 9.12 -13.09
C PRO A 77 8.28 9.81 -13.83
N PHE A 78 7.11 9.94 -13.19
CA PHE A 78 6.00 10.71 -13.74
C PHE A 78 6.30 12.21 -13.73
N TRP A 79 6.72 12.75 -12.58
CA TRP A 79 6.98 14.18 -12.44
C TRP A 79 8.32 14.61 -13.06
N TYR A 80 9.36 13.78 -12.97
CA TYR A 80 10.69 14.07 -13.48
C TYR A 80 11.12 13.12 -14.61
N PRO A 81 11.69 13.63 -15.71
CA PRO A 81 11.95 15.05 -16.03
C PRO A 81 10.78 15.71 -16.80
N GLN A 82 9.72 14.96 -17.09
CA GLN A 82 8.75 15.27 -18.15
C GLN A 82 7.92 16.52 -17.88
N THR A 83 7.67 16.84 -16.60
CA THR A 83 6.83 17.99 -16.24
C THR A 83 7.60 19.30 -16.14
N LEU A 84 8.92 19.29 -16.33
CA LEU A 84 9.72 20.51 -16.34
C LEU A 84 9.47 21.29 -17.63
N ASP A 85 8.91 22.50 -17.53
CA ASP A 85 8.76 23.39 -18.67
C ASP A 85 10.06 24.15 -18.93
N LYS A 86 10.93 23.55 -19.73
CA LYS A 86 12.23 24.14 -20.09
C LYS A 86 12.11 25.37 -20.99
N GLU A 87 10.97 25.57 -21.65
CA GLU A 87 10.77 26.67 -22.59
C GLU A 87 10.33 27.94 -21.85
N ASN A 88 9.34 27.83 -20.96
CA ASN A 88 8.77 28.99 -20.28
C ASN A 88 9.09 29.07 -18.78
N GLY A 89 9.66 28.01 -18.20
CA GLY A 89 9.91 27.87 -16.77
C GLY A 89 8.73 27.28 -16.01
N GLY A 90 9.00 26.76 -14.81
CA GLY A 90 7.98 26.15 -13.96
C GLY A 90 7.62 24.74 -14.43
N TYR A 91 6.37 24.33 -14.19
CA TYR A 91 5.94 22.95 -14.42
C TYR A 91 4.68 22.85 -15.28
N ASN A 92 4.71 21.92 -16.24
CA ASN A 92 3.59 21.50 -17.06
C ASN A 92 2.79 20.43 -16.31
N LEU A 93 1.59 20.78 -15.80
CA LEU A 93 0.82 19.92 -14.89
C LEU A 93 -0.56 19.50 -15.40
N ASN A 94 -0.96 19.96 -16.59
CA ASN A 94 -2.19 19.60 -17.28
C ASN A 94 -2.17 18.19 -17.90
N HIS A 95 -2.45 17.17 -17.09
CA HIS A 95 -2.52 15.78 -17.53
C HIS A 95 -3.90 15.18 -17.26
N ASP A 96 -4.29 14.20 -18.08
CA ASP A 96 -5.49 13.40 -17.82
C ASP A 96 -5.27 12.33 -16.75
N ILE A 97 -6.31 11.55 -16.45
CA ILE A 97 -6.27 10.46 -15.47
C ILE A 97 -5.29 9.32 -15.83
N LYS A 98 -4.85 9.26 -17.09
CA LYS A 98 -3.86 8.29 -17.57
C LYS A 98 -2.46 8.89 -17.63
N GLY A 99 -2.28 10.13 -17.18
CA GLY A 99 -1.00 10.83 -17.22
C GLY A 99 -0.64 11.38 -18.59
N LYS A 100 -1.57 11.45 -19.55
CA LYS A 100 -1.32 12.02 -20.87
C LYS A 100 -1.35 13.54 -20.79
N TRP A 101 -0.32 14.19 -21.34
CA TRP A 101 -0.28 15.65 -21.49
C TRP A 101 -1.44 16.15 -22.35
N LEU A 102 -2.20 17.12 -21.82
CA LEU A 102 -3.37 17.70 -22.46
C LEU A 102 -3.08 19.02 -23.20
N GLY A 103 -1.83 19.48 -23.20
CA GLY A 103 -1.43 20.73 -23.83
C GLY A 103 -1.33 21.89 -22.83
N PRO A 104 -0.86 23.06 -23.30
CA PRO A 104 -0.62 24.22 -22.45
C PRO A 104 -1.87 24.65 -21.68
N SER A 105 -1.68 24.99 -20.41
CA SER A 105 -2.72 25.54 -19.53
C SER A 105 -2.11 26.60 -18.62
N ASP A 106 -2.96 27.39 -17.99
CA ASP A 106 -2.54 28.29 -16.91
C ASP A 106 -1.75 27.55 -15.82
N LYS A 107 -0.80 28.27 -15.24
CA LYS A 107 0.08 27.81 -14.16
C LYS A 107 -0.38 28.45 -12.86
N TYR A 108 -0.87 27.60 -11.95
CA TYR A 108 -1.46 28.01 -10.68
C TYR A 108 -0.44 27.99 -9.54
N ILE A 109 -0.47 29.01 -8.68
CA ILE A 109 0.57 29.19 -7.64
C ILE A 109 0.67 27.98 -6.71
N VAL A 110 -0.46 27.42 -6.31
CA VAL A 110 -0.50 26.28 -5.37
C VAL A 110 0.19 25.05 -5.95
N THR A 111 -0.05 24.74 -7.22
CA THR A 111 0.53 23.55 -7.86
C THR A 111 2.01 23.77 -8.16
N GLN A 112 2.39 24.95 -8.65
CA GLN A 112 3.79 25.30 -8.88
C GLN A 112 4.60 25.26 -7.57
N ALA A 113 4.09 25.85 -6.49
CA ALA A 113 4.75 25.84 -5.18
C ALA A 113 4.88 24.43 -4.59
N ARG A 114 3.86 23.57 -4.75
CA ARG A 114 3.93 22.16 -4.32
C ARG A 114 5.00 21.38 -5.07
N MET A 115 5.21 21.66 -6.35
CA MET A 115 6.28 21.03 -7.12
C MET A 115 7.67 21.50 -6.66
N VAL A 116 7.84 22.80 -6.35
CA VAL A 116 9.07 23.30 -5.73
C VAL A 116 9.33 22.59 -4.40
N TRP A 117 8.31 22.46 -3.55
CA TRP A 117 8.42 21.72 -2.29
C TRP A 117 8.77 20.24 -2.52
N PHE A 118 8.09 19.58 -3.46
CA PHE A 118 8.31 18.17 -3.79
C PHE A 118 9.75 17.93 -4.20
N PHE A 119 10.27 18.69 -5.17
CA PHE A 119 11.64 18.55 -5.63
C PHE A 119 12.67 18.93 -4.55
N SER A 120 12.38 19.97 -3.74
CA SER A 120 13.23 20.36 -2.62
C SER A 120 13.30 19.29 -1.53
N HIS A 121 12.19 18.62 -1.26
CA HIS A 121 12.11 17.54 -0.27
C HIS A 121 12.79 16.28 -0.82
N LEU A 122 12.51 15.93 -2.08
CA LEU A 122 13.12 14.79 -2.75
C LEU A 122 14.64 14.93 -2.79
N ALA A 123 15.17 16.08 -3.21
CA ALA A 123 16.61 16.35 -3.28
C ALA A 123 17.35 16.20 -1.93
N ARG A 124 16.66 16.40 -0.80
CA ARG A 124 17.22 16.22 0.55
C ARG A 124 17.05 14.80 1.09
N SER A 125 16.30 13.96 0.40
CA SER A 125 16.05 12.57 0.79
C SER A 125 17.10 11.61 0.20
N LYS A 126 17.15 10.38 0.71
CA LYS A 126 17.98 9.30 0.14
C LYS A 126 17.60 8.89 -1.29
N TYR A 127 16.47 9.37 -1.82
CA TYR A 127 16.00 9.09 -3.18
C TYR A 127 16.32 10.23 -4.16
N GLY A 128 16.77 11.37 -3.64
CA GLY A 128 17.08 12.55 -4.43
C GLY A 128 18.42 12.44 -5.15
N THR A 129 18.58 13.33 -6.12
CA THR A 129 19.83 13.54 -6.86
C THR A 129 20.03 15.03 -7.07
N LYS A 130 21.19 15.42 -7.61
CA LYS A 130 21.48 16.84 -7.90
C LYS A 130 20.47 17.41 -8.91
N GLU A 131 20.01 16.63 -9.86
CA GLU A 131 19.02 17.04 -10.86
C GLU A 131 17.67 17.39 -10.24
N HIS A 132 17.30 16.74 -9.13
CA HIS A 132 16.10 17.09 -8.38
C HIS A 132 16.25 18.45 -7.68
N LEU A 133 17.46 18.79 -7.21
CA LEU A 133 17.72 20.13 -6.67
C LEU A 133 17.62 21.20 -7.76
N GLU A 134 18.19 20.94 -8.94
CA GLU A 134 18.05 21.86 -10.09
C GLU A 134 16.58 21.99 -10.52
N SER A 135 15.79 20.92 -10.44
CA SER A 135 14.35 20.93 -10.71
C SER A 135 13.57 21.78 -9.69
N ALA A 136 13.99 21.81 -8.43
CA ALA A 136 13.43 22.69 -7.42
C ALA A 136 13.79 24.15 -7.67
N LYS A 137 15.06 24.41 -8.00
CA LYS A 137 15.56 25.74 -8.37
C LYS A 137 14.82 26.31 -9.57
N HIS A 138 14.59 25.49 -10.60
CA HIS A 138 13.84 25.85 -11.80
C HIS A 138 12.43 26.40 -11.48
N GLY A 139 11.68 25.70 -10.63
CA GLY A 139 10.37 26.18 -10.20
C GLY A 139 10.45 27.39 -9.29
N TYR A 140 11.43 27.45 -8.38
CA TYR A 140 11.63 28.61 -7.52
C TYR A 140 11.88 29.90 -8.34
N GLU A 141 12.72 29.82 -9.36
CA GLU A 141 12.98 30.93 -10.28
C GLU A 141 11.70 31.36 -11.00
N PHE A 142 10.86 30.40 -11.44
CA PHE A 142 9.56 30.72 -12.02
C PHE A 142 8.62 31.43 -11.04
N LEU A 143 8.53 30.95 -9.78
CA LEU A 143 7.72 31.61 -8.75
C LEU A 143 8.18 33.06 -8.53
N ARG A 144 9.50 33.26 -8.35
CA ARG A 144 10.11 34.57 -8.09
C ARG A 144 9.95 35.54 -9.27
N ASP A 145 10.16 35.06 -10.49
CA ASP A 145 10.32 35.94 -11.65
C ASP A 145 9.02 36.13 -12.44
N LYS A 146 8.11 35.15 -12.40
CA LYS A 146 6.89 35.12 -13.23
C LYS A 146 5.60 35.19 -12.42
N MET A 147 5.57 34.60 -11.23
CA MET A 147 4.34 34.56 -10.42
C MET A 147 4.26 35.66 -9.36
N TRP A 148 5.38 36.28 -9.00
CA TRP A 148 5.41 37.36 -8.01
C TRP A 148 4.84 38.66 -8.58
N ASP A 149 3.85 39.23 -7.88
CA ASP A 149 3.33 40.56 -8.18
C ASP A 149 4.32 41.62 -7.71
N LYS A 150 5.03 42.24 -8.67
CA LYS A 150 6.01 43.30 -8.38
C LYS A 150 5.38 44.64 -8.01
N GLN A 151 4.10 44.84 -8.30
CA GLN A 151 3.38 46.08 -8.02
C GLN A 151 2.82 46.10 -6.61
N TYR A 152 2.13 45.05 -6.20
CA TYR A 152 1.45 44.98 -4.90
C TYR A 152 2.09 44.01 -3.90
N GLY A 153 3.04 43.19 -4.34
CA GLY A 153 3.62 42.12 -3.54
C GLY A 153 2.71 40.89 -3.45
N GLY A 154 3.28 39.75 -3.03
CA GLY A 154 2.57 38.48 -3.03
C GLY A 154 2.64 37.78 -4.39
N PHE A 155 1.81 36.75 -4.56
CA PHE A 155 1.78 35.93 -5.77
C PHE A 155 0.43 36.01 -6.43
N TYR A 156 0.41 36.06 -7.77
CA TYR A 156 -0.80 35.84 -8.54
C TYR A 156 -1.36 34.44 -8.26
N TRP A 157 -2.68 34.30 -8.27
CA TRP A 157 -3.31 32.98 -8.17
C TRP A 157 -2.97 32.10 -9.38
N ALA A 158 -2.97 32.67 -10.58
CA ALA A 158 -2.57 32.00 -11.81
C ALA A 158 -1.97 32.96 -12.85
N VAL A 159 -1.05 32.42 -13.64
CA VAL A 159 -0.49 33.06 -14.84
C VAL A 159 -0.77 32.18 -16.05
N ASP A 160 -0.71 32.76 -17.25
CA ASP A 160 -0.81 32.00 -18.50
C ASP A 160 0.33 30.97 -18.61
N TRP A 161 0.21 30.03 -19.56
CA TRP A 161 1.16 28.94 -19.71
C TRP A 161 2.62 29.42 -19.94
N THR A 162 2.81 30.63 -20.46
CA THR A 162 4.14 31.25 -20.63
C THR A 162 4.67 31.97 -19.38
N GLY A 163 3.80 32.25 -18.41
CA GLY A 163 4.10 33.08 -17.24
C GLY A 163 4.25 34.57 -17.56
N SER A 164 3.81 35.03 -18.74
CA SER A 164 3.93 36.42 -19.17
C SER A 164 2.79 37.30 -18.70
N LYS A 165 1.62 36.72 -18.42
CA LYS A 165 0.42 37.46 -18.02
C LYS A 165 -0.29 36.77 -16.85
N ALA A 166 -0.66 37.55 -15.83
CA ALA A 166 -1.58 37.10 -14.79
C ALA A 166 -2.97 36.85 -15.40
N THR A 167 -3.50 35.65 -15.22
CA THR A 167 -4.85 35.28 -15.63
C THR A 167 -5.82 35.32 -14.45
N MET A 168 -5.28 35.16 -13.24
CA MET A 168 -6.01 35.32 -11.98
C MET A 168 -5.11 36.08 -10.99
N PRO A 169 -5.39 37.35 -10.70
CA PRO A 169 -4.61 38.15 -9.77
C PRO A 169 -4.73 37.63 -8.33
#